data_AF-A0A314V099-F1
#
_entry.id   AF-A0A314V099-F1
#
_cell.length_a   1.000
_cell.length_b   1.000
_cell.length_c   1.000
_cell.angle_alpha   90.00
_cell.angle_beta   90.00
_cell.angle_gamma   90.00
#
_symmetry.space_group_name_H-M   'P 1'
#
loop_
_entity.id
_entity.type
_entity.pdbx_description
1 polymer ?
#
loop_
_entity_poly.entity_id
_entity_poly.type
_entity_poly.pdbx_seq_one_letter_code
_entity_poly.pdbx_strand_id
1 'polypeptide(L)'
;MGERKVLNKYYPPDFDPSKLPRIRRPKNQQIKVRMMLPMSIRCNTCGNYIYKGTKFNSRKEDVVGESYLGIQIFRFYFKCTKCSAELAMKTDPQNSDYVVEAGATRNFEPWRNEDEELDKEKQKRESEEMGDAMKSLENRTQDSKREMDIMAALDEMKSMKARHFNVSVDDMLEALKHTAALKEKMIEEEDEAALKSVLFHNSKDFVRRVPDEDIEPLSGNGETSDHNFKRPKLTQDAPSNPTDWLTKSSIFNISKRGNQNGSEASTDAKFTLKSSTVRVSIVKKTSCG
;
A
#
# COMPACT_ATOMS: atom_id res chain seq x y z
N MET A 1 -51.72 -11.79 35.07
CA MET A 1 -50.27 -12.02 34.85
C MET A 1 -49.58 -11.89 36.20
N GLY A 2 -48.73 -12.86 36.58
CA GLY A 2 -47.93 -12.73 37.80
C GLY A 2 -46.92 -11.58 37.69
N GLU A 3 -46.58 -10.97 38.83
CA GLU A 3 -45.60 -9.89 38.89
C GLU A 3 -44.19 -10.39 38.52
N ARG A 4 -43.34 -9.52 37.94
CA ARG A 4 -41.93 -9.88 37.63
C ARG A 4 -41.14 -10.23 38.89
N LYS A 5 -41.43 -9.56 40.01
CA LYS A 5 -40.78 -9.75 41.31
C LYS A 5 -41.80 -10.25 42.33
N VAL A 6 -42.18 -11.52 42.20
CA VAL A 6 -43.07 -12.14 43.17
C VAL A 6 -42.35 -12.31 44.51
N LEU A 7 -42.89 -11.72 45.58
CA LEU A 7 -42.36 -11.85 46.94
C LEU A 7 -42.44 -13.29 47.45
N ASN A 8 -43.63 -13.90 47.33
CA ASN A 8 -43.89 -15.26 47.83
C ASN A 8 -44.37 -16.17 46.70
N LYS A 9 -43.69 -17.31 46.52
CA LYS A 9 -44.18 -18.40 45.68
C LYS A 9 -44.87 -19.41 46.57
N TYR A 10 -46.07 -19.84 46.19
CA TYR A 10 -46.76 -20.92 46.91
C TYR A 10 -45.97 -22.22 46.73
N TYR A 11 -45.56 -22.82 47.85
CA TYR A 11 -45.04 -24.18 47.91
C TYR A 11 -46.12 -25.09 48.52
N PRO A 12 -46.39 -26.26 47.94
CA PRO A 12 -47.35 -27.19 48.52
C PRO A 12 -46.85 -27.68 49.90
N PRO A 13 -47.75 -28.02 50.82
CA PRO A 13 -47.39 -28.39 52.20
C PRO A 13 -46.49 -29.63 52.29
N ASP A 14 -46.55 -30.53 51.30
CA ASP A 14 -45.75 -31.75 51.22
C ASP A 14 -44.37 -31.55 50.54
N PHE A 15 -43.99 -30.31 50.24
CA PHE A 15 -42.76 -30.00 49.50
C PHE A 15 -41.50 -30.12 50.38
N ASP A 16 -40.75 -31.21 50.19
CA ASP A 16 -39.45 -31.40 50.82
C ASP A 16 -38.29 -30.98 49.90
N PRO A 17 -37.48 -29.96 50.25
CA PRO A 17 -36.36 -29.51 49.44
C PRO A 17 -35.24 -30.57 49.30
N SER A 18 -35.15 -31.51 50.24
CA SER A 18 -34.13 -32.57 50.25
C SER A 18 -34.38 -33.68 49.22
N LYS A 19 -35.63 -33.85 48.76
CA LYS A 19 -36.01 -34.90 47.79
C LYS A 19 -35.74 -34.50 46.33
N LEU A 20 -35.40 -33.24 46.08
CA LEU A 20 -35.16 -32.74 44.72
C LEU A 20 -33.74 -33.07 44.23
N PRO A 21 -33.60 -33.75 43.07
CA PRO A 21 -32.29 -34.00 42.49
C PRO A 21 -31.70 -32.69 41.94
N ARG A 22 -30.45 -32.39 42.32
CA ARG A 22 -29.69 -31.31 41.68
C ARG A 22 -29.24 -31.78 40.31
N ILE A 23 -29.85 -31.26 39.25
CA ILE A 23 -29.46 -31.55 37.86
C ILE A 23 -28.01 -31.07 37.65
N ARG A 24 -27.06 -32.01 37.61
CA ARG A 24 -25.68 -31.74 37.23
C ARG A 24 -25.61 -31.71 35.71
N ARG A 25 -25.41 -30.52 35.16
CA ARG A 25 -25.21 -30.36 33.72
C ARG A 25 -23.79 -30.76 33.33
N PRO A 26 -23.57 -31.29 32.12
CA PRO A 26 -22.23 -31.59 31.62
C PRO A 26 -21.39 -30.30 31.56
N LYS A 27 -20.08 -30.43 31.80
CA LYS A 27 -19.15 -29.29 31.88
C LYS A 27 -19.06 -28.50 30.56
N ASN A 28 -19.19 -29.17 29.41
CA ASN A 28 -19.10 -28.54 28.09
C ASN A 28 -20.48 -28.14 27.55
N GLN A 29 -21.31 -27.50 28.38
CA GLN A 29 -22.62 -27.07 27.93
C GLN A 29 -22.50 -25.83 27.05
N GLN A 30 -23.07 -25.89 25.85
CA GLN A 30 -23.26 -24.71 25.03
C GLN A 30 -24.40 -23.85 25.58
N ILE A 31 -24.09 -22.63 25.98
CA ILE A 31 -25.05 -21.65 26.52
C ILE A 31 -25.41 -20.65 25.42
N LYS A 32 -26.71 -20.42 25.20
CA LYS A 32 -27.17 -19.40 24.24
C LYS A 32 -27.05 -18.01 24.88
N VAL A 33 -26.22 -17.14 24.30
CA VAL A 33 -25.99 -15.77 24.77
C VAL A 33 -26.17 -14.80 23.61
N ARG A 34 -26.84 -13.68 23.85
CA ARG A 34 -26.93 -12.60 22.87
C ARG A 34 -25.76 -11.64 23.06
N MET A 35 -24.87 -11.57 22.08
CA MET A 35 -23.64 -10.78 22.13
C MET A 35 -23.59 -9.80 20.95
N MET A 36 -22.83 -8.71 21.10
CA MET A 36 -22.45 -7.83 19.99
C MET A 36 -21.08 -8.24 19.47
N LEU A 37 -20.85 -8.10 18.17
CA LEU A 37 -19.56 -8.41 17.58
C LEU A 37 -18.51 -7.35 17.97
N PRO A 38 -17.37 -7.73 18.56
CA PRO A 38 -16.37 -6.78 19.08
C PRO A 38 -15.51 -6.14 17.99
N MET A 39 -15.33 -6.83 16.86
CA MET A 39 -14.54 -6.38 15.71
C MET A 39 -15.34 -6.50 14.41
N SER A 40 -14.89 -5.85 13.34
CA SER A 40 -15.44 -6.09 12.01
C SER A 40 -14.79 -7.32 11.37
N ILE A 41 -15.60 -8.18 10.76
CA ILE A 41 -15.15 -9.43 10.15
C ILE A 41 -15.73 -9.61 8.75
N ARG A 42 -15.02 -10.34 7.90
CA ARG A 42 -15.48 -10.79 6.59
C ARG A 42 -15.70 -12.30 6.64
N CYS A 43 -16.87 -12.75 6.23
CA CYS A 43 -17.15 -14.18 6.13
C CYS A 43 -16.38 -14.80 4.95
N ASN A 44 -15.69 -15.91 5.17
CA ASN A 44 -14.88 -16.56 4.14
C ASN A 44 -15.74 -17.27 3.07
N THR A 45 -16.95 -17.68 3.42
CA THR A 45 -17.83 -18.45 2.52
C THR A 45 -18.59 -17.57 1.52
N CYS A 46 -19.11 -16.41 1.96
CA CYS A 46 -19.95 -15.55 1.12
C CYS A 46 -19.37 -14.14 0.90
N GLY A 47 -18.21 -13.84 1.48
CA GLY A 47 -17.58 -12.52 1.41
C GLY A 47 -18.36 -11.41 2.13
N ASN A 48 -19.42 -11.74 2.89
CA ASN A 48 -20.22 -10.74 3.58
C ASN A 48 -19.43 -10.08 4.71
N TYR A 49 -19.48 -8.75 4.75
CA TYR A 49 -18.92 -7.98 5.86
C TYR A 49 -19.93 -7.89 6.99
N ILE A 50 -19.47 -8.20 8.20
CA ILE A 50 -20.21 -8.05 9.44
C ILE A 50 -19.48 -6.98 10.25
N TYR A 51 -20.14 -5.86 10.46
CA TYR A 51 -19.56 -4.72 11.15
C TYR A 51 -19.60 -4.90 12.67
N LYS A 52 -18.69 -4.20 13.35
CA LYS A 52 -18.63 -4.09 14.80
C LYS A 52 -19.98 -3.64 15.36
N GLY A 53 -20.39 -4.20 16.50
CA GLY A 53 -21.65 -3.86 17.16
C GLY A 53 -22.88 -4.63 16.64
N THR A 54 -22.75 -5.45 15.60
CA THR A 54 -23.86 -6.28 15.12
C THR A 54 -24.27 -7.29 16.19
N LYS A 55 -25.57 -7.36 16.52
CA LYS A 55 -26.12 -8.23 17.56
C LYS A 55 -26.42 -9.63 17.02
N PHE A 56 -25.89 -10.67 17.67
CA PHE A 56 -26.12 -12.05 17.31
C PHE A 56 -26.55 -12.91 18.49
N ASN A 57 -27.34 -13.94 18.18
CA ASN A 57 -27.54 -15.06 19.10
C ASN A 57 -26.36 -16.02 18.91
N SER A 58 -25.51 -16.08 19.92
CA SER A 58 -24.29 -16.91 19.93
C SER A 58 -24.45 -18.10 20.85
N ARG A 59 -23.74 -19.19 20.56
CA ARG A 59 -23.55 -20.32 21.47
C ARG A 59 -22.17 -20.16 22.10
N LYS A 60 -22.15 -19.94 23.40
CA LYS A 60 -20.94 -19.85 24.23
C LYS A 60 -20.55 -21.26 24.69
N GLU A 61 -19.29 -21.63 24.49
CA GLU A 61 -18.65 -22.85 25.00
C GLU A 61 -17.37 -22.46 25.74
N ASP A 62 -17.07 -23.19 26.82
CA ASP A 62 -15.82 -23.01 27.56
C ASP A 62 -14.75 -23.90 26.91
N VAL A 63 -13.60 -23.31 26.53
CA VAL A 63 -12.53 -24.05 25.87
C VAL A 63 -11.78 -24.89 26.90
N VAL A 64 -11.87 -26.22 26.78
CA VAL A 64 -11.21 -27.14 27.71
C VAL A 64 -9.70 -27.17 27.42
N GLY A 65 -8.90 -26.88 28.44
CA GLY A 65 -7.43 -26.97 28.37
C GLY A 65 -6.71 -25.65 28.11
N GLU A 66 -7.42 -24.59 27.75
CA GLU A 66 -6.86 -23.26 27.54
C GLU A 66 -7.38 -22.29 28.62
N SER A 67 -6.52 -21.90 29.55
CA SER A 67 -6.80 -20.85 30.53
C SER A 67 -5.61 -19.91 30.64
N TYR A 68 -5.88 -18.62 30.79
CA TYR A 68 -4.85 -17.61 30.93
C TYR A 68 -4.79 -17.14 32.38
N LEU A 69 -3.72 -17.49 33.12
CA LEU A 69 -3.54 -17.13 34.53
C LEU A 69 -4.77 -17.45 35.43
N GLY A 70 -5.50 -18.53 35.11
CA GLY A 70 -6.73 -18.94 35.82
C GLY A 70 -8.03 -18.35 35.27
N ILE A 71 -7.97 -17.46 34.27
CA ILE A 71 -9.13 -16.93 33.54
C ILE A 71 -9.54 -17.93 32.46
N GLN A 72 -10.83 -18.26 32.41
CA GLN A 72 -11.39 -19.16 31.41
C GLN A 72 -11.49 -18.47 30.04
N ILE A 73 -11.08 -19.20 28.99
CA ILE A 73 -11.25 -18.76 27.60
C ILE A 73 -12.56 -19.32 27.05
N PHE A 74 -13.34 -18.44 26.44
CA PHE A 74 -14.63 -18.78 25.86
C PHE A 74 -14.57 -18.77 24.33
N ARG A 75 -15.22 -19.75 23.72
CA ARG A 75 -15.45 -19.84 22.29
C ARG A 75 -16.91 -19.54 22.00
N PHE A 76 -17.14 -18.63 21.06
CA PHE A 76 -18.47 -18.24 20.61
C PHE A 76 -18.70 -18.71 19.19
N TYR A 77 -19.79 -19.45 19.00
CA TYR A 77 -20.30 -19.81 17.68
C TYR A 77 -21.49 -18.93 17.32
N PHE A 78 -21.45 -18.33 16.15
CA PHE A 78 -22.58 -17.57 15.60
C PHE A 78 -22.70 -17.84 14.11
N LYS A 79 -23.85 -17.50 13.53
CA LYS A 79 -24.12 -17.75 12.10
C LYS A 79 -23.98 -16.46 11.31
N CYS A 80 -23.45 -16.56 10.10
CA CYS A 80 -23.49 -15.46 9.14
C CYS A 80 -24.94 -15.15 8.75
N THR A 81 -25.28 -13.88 8.59
CA THR A 81 -26.62 -13.42 8.20
C THR A 81 -27.03 -13.85 6.78
N LYS A 82 -26.05 -14.04 5.87
CA LYS A 82 -26.33 -14.38 4.46
C LYS A 82 -26.26 -15.88 4.18
N CYS A 83 -25.13 -16.54 4.49
CA CYS A 83 -24.90 -17.94 4.13
C CYS A 83 -25.19 -18.94 5.25
N SER A 84 -25.58 -18.48 6.45
CA SER A 84 -25.79 -19.32 7.64
C SER A 84 -24.61 -20.21 8.05
N ALA A 85 -23.42 -19.99 7.47
CA ALA A 85 -22.18 -20.64 7.88
C ALA A 85 -21.88 -20.31 9.35
N GLU A 86 -21.33 -21.28 10.07
CA GLU A 86 -20.94 -21.10 11.47
C GLU A 86 -19.55 -20.47 11.54
N LEU A 87 -19.47 -19.35 12.26
CA LEU A 87 -18.25 -18.60 12.53
C LEU A 87 -17.90 -18.80 14.01
N ALA A 88 -16.60 -18.96 14.29
CA ALA A 88 -16.10 -19.16 15.64
C ALA A 88 -15.08 -18.08 16.01
N MET A 89 -15.24 -17.51 17.20
CA MET A 89 -14.29 -16.57 17.81
C MET A 89 -13.97 -16.99 19.25
N LYS A 90 -12.71 -16.81 19.65
CA LYS A 90 -12.20 -17.00 21.00
C LYS A 90 -11.97 -15.65 21.68
N THR A 91 -12.05 -15.64 23.01
CA THR A 91 -11.61 -14.52 23.86
C THR A 91 -10.12 -14.64 24.17
N ASP A 92 -9.38 -13.54 24.06
CA ASP A 92 -7.96 -13.48 24.43
C ASP A 92 -7.75 -12.53 25.62
N PRO A 93 -7.63 -13.07 26.85
CA PRO A 93 -7.48 -12.25 28.05
C PRO A 93 -6.20 -11.41 28.06
N GLN A 94 -5.13 -11.86 27.38
CA GLN A 94 -3.85 -11.17 27.33
C GLN A 94 -3.93 -9.79 26.65
N ASN A 95 -4.67 -9.71 25.54
CA ASN A 95 -4.78 -8.48 24.73
C ASN A 95 -6.12 -7.77 24.93
N SER A 96 -6.96 -8.22 25.87
CA SER A 96 -8.34 -7.76 26.06
C SER A 96 -9.21 -7.80 24.79
N ASP A 97 -8.87 -8.69 23.88
CA ASP A 97 -9.40 -8.74 22.52
C ASP A 97 -10.04 -10.10 22.23
N TYR A 98 -10.52 -10.28 21.00
CA TYR A 98 -11.01 -11.56 20.51
C TYR A 98 -10.21 -11.96 19.27
N VAL A 99 -10.05 -13.27 19.06
CA VAL A 99 -9.43 -13.84 17.86
C VAL A 99 -10.43 -14.73 17.14
N VAL A 100 -10.45 -14.60 15.81
CA VAL A 100 -11.30 -15.43 14.95
C VAL A 100 -10.58 -16.74 14.69
N GLU A 101 -11.21 -17.87 15.06
CA GLU A 101 -10.66 -19.20 14.81
C GLU A 101 -11.09 -19.76 13.45
N ALA A 102 -12.38 -19.62 13.11
CA ALA A 102 -12.95 -20.28 11.94
C ALA A 102 -14.07 -19.48 11.28
N GLY A 103 -14.18 -19.63 9.95
CA GLY A 103 -15.31 -19.16 9.15
C GLY A 103 -15.29 -17.66 8.77
N ALA A 104 -14.34 -16.90 9.30
CA ALA A 104 -14.18 -15.49 8.97
C ALA A 104 -12.72 -15.03 9.08
N THR A 105 -12.44 -13.89 8.48
CA THR A 105 -11.22 -13.11 8.67
C THR A 105 -11.56 -11.79 9.32
N ARG A 106 -10.70 -11.31 10.22
CA ARG A 106 -10.81 -9.95 10.75
C ARG A 106 -10.54 -8.97 9.63
N ASN A 107 -11.29 -7.86 9.57
CA ASN A 107 -10.96 -6.80 8.62
C ASN A 107 -9.62 -6.15 8.98
N PHE A 108 -8.84 -5.78 7.97
CA PHE A 108 -7.56 -5.10 8.19
C PHE A 108 -7.79 -3.65 8.60
N GLU A 109 -7.21 -3.27 9.73
CA GLU A 109 -7.24 -1.92 10.29
C GLU A 109 -5.81 -1.36 10.21
N PRO A 110 -5.49 -0.42 9.29
CA PRO A 110 -4.12 0.05 9.06
C PRO A 110 -3.41 0.54 10.32
N TRP A 111 -4.12 1.27 11.18
CA TRP A 111 -3.59 1.80 12.43
C TRP A 111 -3.10 0.71 13.39
N ARG A 112 -3.72 -0.48 13.38
CA ARG A 112 -3.30 -1.58 14.26
C ARG A 112 -1.95 -2.15 13.84
N ASN A 113 -1.67 -2.18 12.54
CA ASN A 113 -0.37 -2.59 12.02
C ASN A 113 0.71 -1.56 12.32
N GLU A 114 0.38 -0.27 12.14
CA GLU A 114 1.28 0.83 12.48
C GLU A 114 1.64 0.79 13.98
N ASP A 115 0.66 0.62 14.88
CA ASP A 115 0.91 0.48 16.32
C ASP A 115 1.80 -0.73 16.63
N GLU A 116 1.55 -1.89 16.01
CA GLU A 116 2.38 -3.10 16.20
C GLU A 116 3.82 -2.92 15.68
N GLU A 117 4.02 -2.15 14.61
CA GLU A 117 5.33 -1.82 14.07
C GLU A 117 6.07 -0.83 14.97
N LEU A 118 5.39 0.22 15.42
CA LEU A 118 5.92 1.21 16.37
C LEU A 118 6.33 0.56 17.69
N ASP A 119 5.51 -0.34 18.23
CA ASP A 119 5.84 -1.07 19.46
C ASP A 119 7.06 -1.98 19.28
N LYS A 120 7.19 -2.65 18.14
CA LYS A 120 8.38 -3.46 17.82
C LYS A 120 9.64 -2.60 17.68
N GLU A 121 9.55 -1.47 17.00
CA GLU A 121 10.66 -0.53 16.87
C GLU A 121 11.07 0.05 18.23
N LYS A 122 10.09 0.38 19.06
CA LYS A 122 10.32 0.88 20.41
C LYS A 122 10.97 -0.19 21.29
N GLN A 123 10.47 -1.42 21.27
CA GLN A 123 11.09 -2.54 21.99
C GLN A 123 12.52 -2.81 21.51
N LYS A 124 12.77 -2.72 20.20
CA LYS A 124 14.12 -2.85 19.66
C LYS A 124 15.04 -1.75 20.20
N ARG A 125 14.60 -0.48 20.15
CA ARG A 125 15.34 0.66 20.72
C ARG A 125 15.60 0.48 22.22
N GLU A 126 14.58 0.09 22.97
CA GLU A 126 14.69 -0.17 24.41
C GLU A 126 15.64 -1.33 24.71
N SER A 127 15.60 -2.43 23.94
CA SER A 127 16.51 -3.57 24.12
C SER A 127 17.97 -3.21 23.82
N GLU A 128 18.18 -2.31 22.87
CA GLU A 128 19.50 -1.79 22.52
C GLU A 128 20.05 -0.82 23.57
N GLU A 129 19.17 -0.14 24.30
CA GLU A 129 19.50 0.75 25.42
C GLU A 129 19.58 0.01 26.76
N MET A 130 18.95 -1.17 26.86
CA MET A 130 18.92 -2.02 28.05
C MET A 130 20.28 -2.71 28.25
N GLY A 131 21.22 -1.95 28.82
CA GLY A 131 22.57 -2.41 29.13
C GLY A 131 23.60 -1.28 29.15
N ASP A 132 23.40 -0.25 28.32
CA ASP A 132 24.34 0.86 28.14
C ASP A 132 23.68 2.23 28.32
N ALA A 133 23.82 2.83 29.51
CA ALA A 133 23.30 4.15 29.82
C ALA A 133 23.85 5.26 28.90
N MET A 134 25.08 5.10 28.39
CA MET A 134 25.70 6.04 27.43
C MET A 134 24.99 6.01 26.07
N LYS A 135 24.55 4.84 25.61
CA LYS A 135 23.85 4.69 24.31
C LYS A 135 22.46 5.33 24.34
N SER A 136 21.74 5.23 25.46
CA SER A 136 20.46 5.94 25.62
C SER A 136 20.64 7.46 25.62
N LEU A 137 21.69 7.98 26.27
CA LEU A 137 22.02 9.42 26.23
C LEU A 137 22.40 9.87 24.81
N GLU A 138 23.20 9.09 24.10
CA GLU A 138 23.58 9.38 22.71
C GLU A 138 22.34 9.44 21.80
N ASN A 139 21.46 8.45 21.86
CA ASN A 139 20.22 8.42 21.09
C ASN A 139 19.35 9.66 21.35
N ARG A 140 19.16 10.05 22.62
CA ARG A 140 18.41 11.26 22.97
C ARG A 140 19.03 12.51 22.37
N THR A 141 20.36 12.66 22.44
CA THR A 141 21.04 13.82 21.84
C THR A 141 20.95 13.82 20.31
N GLN A 142 21.02 12.65 19.67
CA GLN A 142 20.84 12.51 18.23
C GLN A 142 19.41 12.86 17.81
N ASP A 143 18.40 12.42 18.56
CA ASP A 143 16.99 12.72 18.29
C ASP A 143 16.72 14.22 18.47
N SER A 144 17.18 14.85 19.56
CA SER A 144 17.08 16.30 19.73
C SER A 144 17.81 17.07 18.62
N LYS A 145 18.96 16.57 18.15
CA LYS A 145 19.67 17.18 17.02
C LYS A 145 18.87 17.08 15.72
N ARG A 146 18.31 15.90 15.42
CA ARG A 146 17.44 15.70 14.25
C ARG A 146 16.23 16.62 14.28
N GLU A 147 15.59 16.77 15.44
CA GLU A 147 14.45 17.68 15.61
C GLU A 147 14.84 19.14 15.35
N MET A 148 15.99 19.60 15.87
CA MET A 148 16.52 20.94 15.59
C MET A 148 16.84 21.14 14.11
N ASP A 149 17.48 20.17 13.47
CA ASP A 149 17.84 20.24 12.05
C ASP A 149 16.58 20.28 11.16
N ILE A 150 15.56 19.49 11.49
CA ILE A 150 14.25 19.50 10.80
C ILE A 150 13.56 20.86 10.99
N MET A 151 13.59 21.43 12.19
CA MET A 151 12.98 22.72 12.47
C MET A 151 13.68 23.86 11.73
N ALA A 152 15.01 23.83 11.66
CA ALA A 152 15.80 24.77 10.87
C ALA A 152 15.49 24.66 9.36
N ALA A 153 15.41 23.44 8.82
CA ALA A 153 15.05 23.21 7.43
C ALA A 153 13.63 23.70 7.09
N LEU A 154 12.68 23.50 8.01
CA LEU A 154 11.31 24.02 7.86
C LEU A 154 11.27 25.55 7.89
N ASP A 155 12.07 26.19 8.73
CA ASP A 155 12.15 27.65 8.78
C ASP A 155 12.80 28.24 7.52
N GLU A 156 13.86 27.60 7.02
CA GLU A 156 14.48 27.97 5.74
C GLU A 156 13.46 27.91 4.60
N MET A 157 12.72 26.79 4.48
CA MET A 157 11.67 26.64 3.46
C MET A 157 10.55 27.68 3.60
N LYS A 158 10.12 28.00 4.82
CA LYS A 158 9.14 29.06 5.07
C LYS A 158 9.68 30.43 4.67
N SER A 159 10.93 30.73 4.98
CA SER A 159 11.57 32.00 4.62
C SER A 159 11.69 32.17 3.11
N MET A 160 12.05 31.10 2.38
CA MET A 160 12.12 31.09 0.93
C MET A 160 10.74 31.27 0.32
N LYS A 161 9.73 30.55 0.82
CA LYS A 161 8.34 30.69 0.38
C LYS A 161 7.80 32.11 0.61
N ALA A 162 8.14 32.75 1.73
CA ALA A 162 7.75 34.13 2.02
C ALA A 162 8.40 35.12 1.05
N ARG A 163 9.69 34.93 0.70
CA ARG A 163 10.38 35.75 -0.31
C ARG A 163 9.78 35.59 -1.71
N HIS A 164 9.37 34.37 -2.07
CA HIS A 164 8.75 34.06 -3.36
C HIS A 164 7.22 34.20 -3.37
N PHE A 165 6.60 34.78 -2.34
CA PHE A 165 5.14 34.84 -2.19
C PHE A 165 4.44 35.57 -3.35
N ASN A 166 5.06 36.61 -3.89
CA ASN A 166 4.47 37.42 -4.97
C ASN A 166 4.71 36.85 -6.37
N VAL A 167 5.46 35.75 -6.50
CA VAL A 167 5.80 35.18 -7.81
C VAL A 167 4.94 33.95 -8.05
N SER A 168 4.04 34.05 -9.03
CA SER A 168 3.18 32.94 -9.45
C SER A 168 3.99 31.86 -10.17
N VAL A 169 3.56 30.60 -10.04
CA VAL A 169 4.21 29.47 -10.73
C VAL A 169 4.08 29.62 -12.25
N ASP A 170 2.94 30.15 -12.73
CA ASP A 170 2.70 30.37 -14.15
C ASP A 170 3.60 31.49 -14.70
N ASP A 171 3.80 32.56 -13.92
CA ASP A 171 4.66 33.69 -14.29
C ASP A 171 6.14 33.26 -14.41
N MET A 172 6.60 32.36 -13.52
CA MET A 172 7.94 31.77 -13.62
C MET A 172 8.08 30.88 -14.85
N LEU A 173 7.06 30.09 -15.17
CA LEU A 173 7.08 29.22 -16.35
C LEU A 173 7.08 30.03 -17.65
N GLU A 174 6.36 31.15 -17.71
CA GLU A 174 6.38 32.07 -18.83
C GLU A 174 7.75 32.76 -18.99
N ALA A 175 8.34 33.22 -17.89
CA ALA A 175 9.69 33.81 -17.90
C ALA A 175 10.76 32.80 -18.35
N LEU A 176 10.66 31.54 -17.94
CA LEU A 176 11.57 30.47 -18.37
C LEU A 176 11.40 30.14 -19.86
N LYS A 177 10.17 30.08 -20.37
CA LYS A 177 9.91 29.89 -21.80
C LYS A 177 10.43 31.05 -22.63
N HIS A 178 10.22 32.29 -22.18
CA HIS A 178 10.67 33.48 -22.89
C HIS A 178 12.20 33.59 -22.89
N THR A 179 12.86 33.27 -21.78
CA THR A 179 14.33 33.25 -21.72
C THR A 179 14.95 32.09 -22.51
N ALA A 180 14.30 30.93 -22.58
CA ALA A 180 14.72 29.83 -23.45
C ALA A 180 14.61 30.21 -24.93
N ALA A 181 13.46 30.76 -25.35
CA ALA A 181 13.25 31.21 -26.73
C ALA A 181 14.22 32.33 -27.15
N LEU A 182 14.57 33.24 -26.24
CA LEU A 182 15.59 34.27 -26.51
C LEU A 182 16.99 33.67 -26.68
N LYS A 183 17.35 32.69 -25.85
CA LYS A 183 18.65 32.00 -25.97
C LYS A 183 18.75 31.20 -27.26
N GLU A 184 17.68 30.51 -27.66
CA GLU A 184 17.65 29.79 -28.95
C GLU A 184 17.87 30.74 -30.13
N LYS A 185 17.22 31.90 -30.15
CA LYS A 185 17.44 32.91 -31.20
C LYS A 185 18.86 33.45 -31.22
N MET A 186 19.47 33.71 -30.06
CA MET A 186 20.86 34.15 -29.97
C MET A 186 21.82 33.10 -30.53
N ILE A 187 21.56 31.81 -30.25
CA ILE A 187 22.34 30.69 -30.78
C ILE A 187 22.15 30.56 -32.29
N GLU A 188 20.92 30.69 -32.78
CA GLU A 188 20.62 30.68 -34.22
C GLU A 188 21.33 31.83 -34.96
N GLU A 189 21.35 33.04 -34.39
CA GLU A 189 22.07 34.19 -34.96
C GLU A 189 23.60 34.00 -34.94
N GLU A 190 24.15 33.42 -33.86
CA GLU A 190 25.57 33.04 -33.77
C GLU A 190 25.93 31.95 -34.79
N ASP A 191 25.07 30.94 -34.97
CA ASP A 191 25.22 29.87 -35.96
C ASP A 191 25.08 30.41 -37.39
N GLU A 192 24.15 31.33 -37.66
CA GLU A 192 24.02 32.01 -38.95
C GLU A 192 25.23 32.90 -39.26
N ALA A 193 25.76 33.62 -38.26
CA ALA A 193 26.98 34.41 -38.42
C ALA A 193 28.21 33.51 -38.66
N ALA A 194 28.31 32.39 -37.95
CA ALA A 194 29.34 31.39 -38.17
C ALA A 194 29.23 30.78 -39.58
N LEU A 195 28.04 30.37 -40.01
CA LEU A 195 27.77 29.88 -41.36
C LEU A 195 28.10 30.93 -42.42
N LYS A 196 27.74 32.20 -42.21
CA LYS A 196 28.04 33.31 -43.12
C LYS A 196 29.55 33.56 -43.22
N SER A 197 30.28 33.49 -42.12
CA SER A 197 31.75 33.63 -42.15
C SER A 197 32.45 32.49 -42.90
N VAL A 198 31.89 31.27 -42.84
CA VAL A 198 32.39 30.09 -43.56
C VAL A 198 31.96 30.08 -45.03
N LEU A 199 30.74 30.53 -45.36
CA LEU A 199 30.22 30.58 -46.73
C LEU A 199 30.94 31.64 -47.59
N PHE A 200 31.32 32.79 -47.01
CA PHE A 200 31.94 33.89 -47.75
C PHE A 200 33.48 33.74 -47.96
N HIS A 201 34.12 32.71 -47.37
CA HIS A 201 35.56 32.48 -47.55
C HIS A 201 35.96 31.25 -48.39
N ASN A 202 35.00 30.56 -49.05
CA ASN A 202 35.30 29.39 -49.88
C ASN A 202 34.73 29.45 -51.32
N SER A 203 34.67 30.62 -51.95
CA SER A 203 34.35 30.71 -53.39
C SER A 203 35.61 30.69 -54.26
N LYS A 204 36.18 29.49 -54.45
CA LYS A 204 37.00 29.20 -55.64
C LYS A 204 36.43 28.13 -56.57
N ASP A 205 35.36 27.42 -56.18
CA ASP A 205 34.67 26.45 -57.06
C ASP A 205 33.14 26.51 -56.88
N PHE A 206 32.48 27.46 -57.54
CA PHE A 206 31.01 27.49 -57.67
C PHE A 206 30.60 26.92 -59.03
N VAL A 207 29.97 25.73 -59.03
CA VAL A 207 29.42 25.12 -60.25
C VAL A 207 27.97 25.59 -60.46
N ARG A 208 27.74 26.37 -61.53
CA ARG A 208 26.40 26.76 -62.01
C ARG A 208 25.70 25.57 -62.67
N ARG A 209 24.45 25.27 -62.31
CA ARG A 209 23.57 24.39 -63.10
C ARG A 209 23.00 25.15 -64.30
N VAL A 210 22.94 24.45 -65.44
CA VAL A 210 22.54 24.91 -66.79
C VAL A 210 21.04 25.27 -66.83
N PRO A 211 20.60 26.28 -67.61
CA PRO A 211 19.19 26.58 -67.81
C PRO A 211 18.59 25.75 -68.94
N ASP A 212 17.39 25.19 -68.74
CA ASP A 212 16.55 24.63 -69.80
C ASP A 212 15.45 25.67 -70.15
N GLU A 213 15.33 26.01 -71.43
CA GLU A 213 14.38 26.98 -71.97
C GLU A 213 12.99 26.36 -72.31
N ASP A 214 11.97 27.19 -72.05
CA ASP A 214 10.67 27.37 -72.73
C ASP A 214 9.58 26.27 -72.75
N ILE A 215 8.54 26.49 -71.92
CA ILE A 215 7.13 26.17 -72.23
C ILE A 215 6.24 27.35 -71.78
N GLU A 216 5.44 27.87 -72.72
CA GLU A 216 4.58 29.07 -72.63
C GLU A 216 3.48 29.05 -71.54
N PRO A 217 2.97 30.23 -71.11
CA PRO A 217 1.86 30.33 -70.16
C PRO A 217 0.50 30.39 -70.87
N LEU A 218 -0.40 29.46 -70.58
CA LEU A 218 -1.82 29.59 -70.94
C LEU A 218 -2.68 29.81 -69.70
N SER A 219 -3.45 30.91 -69.78
CA SER A 219 -4.45 31.40 -68.84
C SER A 219 -5.63 30.43 -68.66
N GLY A 220 -6.17 30.35 -67.44
CA GLY A 220 -7.41 29.62 -67.15
C GLY A 220 -7.79 29.63 -65.67
N ASN A 221 -8.70 30.53 -65.30
CA ASN A 221 -9.35 30.61 -63.99
C ASN A 221 -10.14 29.34 -63.65
N GLY A 222 -10.19 28.95 -62.37
CA GLY A 222 -11.11 27.92 -61.87
C GLY A 222 -10.95 27.66 -60.37
N GLU A 223 -12.04 27.80 -59.65
CA GLU A 223 -12.16 27.89 -58.20
C GLU A 223 -11.99 26.56 -57.43
N THR A 224 -11.56 26.71 -56.17
CA THR A 224 -11.97 25.94 -54.96
C THR A 224 -11.62 24.46 -54.76
N SER A 225 -11.26 24.22 -53.49
CA SER A 225 -11.48 23.04 -52.65
C SER A 225 -10.49 21.87 -52.69
N ASP A 226 -9.75 21.78 -51.58
CA ASP A 226 -9.44 20.61 -50.76
C ASP A 226 -9.46 19.22 -51.41
N HIS A 227 -8.30 18.56 -51.45
CA HIS A 227 -8.02 17.38 -50.61
C HIS A 227 -6.64 16.76 -50.91
N ASN A 228 -5.91 16.46 -49.83
CA ASN A 228 -5.00 15.33 -49.61
C ASN A 228 -3.95 14.98 -50.68
N PHE A 229 -2.66 14.94 -50.30
CA PHE A 229 -1.91 13.68 -50.15
C PHE A 229 -0.55 13.88 -49.41
N LYS A 230 -0.43 13.15 -48.27
CA LYS A 230 0.73 12.36 -47.81
C LYS A 230 2.05 13.06 -47.44
N ARG A 231 2.18 13.39 -46.13
CA ARG A 231 3.47 13.39 -45.40
C ARG A 231 3.79 11.96 -44.87
N PRO A 232 5.07 11.56 -44.76
CA PRO A 232 5.46 10.27 -44.19
C PRO A 232 5.20 10.24 -42.67
N LYS A 233 4.64 9.13 -42.18
CA LYS A 233 4.48 8.85 -40.74
C LYS A 233 5.83 8.53 -40.11
N LEU A 234 6.23 9.30 -39.10
CA LEU A 234 7.15 8.82 -38.07
C LEU A 234 6.29 8.20 -36.97
N THR A 235 6.42 6.89 -36.76
CA THR A 235 5.77 6.15 -35.69
C THR A 235 6.38 6.54 -34.35
N GLN A 236 5.60 7.19 -33.48
CA GLN A 236 5.85 7.20 -32.05
C GLN A 236 4.93 6.16 -31.41
N ASP A 237 5.50 5.06 -30.95
CA ASP A 237 4.78 4.11 -30.11
C ASP A 237 4.52 4.77 -28.75
N ALA A 238 3.23 4.84 -28.36
CA ALA A 238 2.81 5.28 -27.05
C ALA A 238 3.03 4.17 -26.01
N PRO A 239 3.60 4.47 -24.82
CA PRO A 239 3.72 3.48 -23.76
C PRO A 239 2.35 3.17 -23.14
N SER A 240 2.06 1.88 -22.94
CA SER A 240 0.74 1.39 -22.54
C SER A 240 0.46 1.45 -21.04
N ASN A 241 1.36 2.01 -20.21
CA ASN A 241 1.18 2.11 -18.76
C ASN A 241 1.73 3.44 -18.19
N PRO A 242 1.03 4.07 -17.24
CA PRO A 242 1.30 5.44 -16.77
C PRO A 242 2.53 5.62 -15.85
N THR A 243 3.28 4.56 -15.56
CA THR A 243 4.43 4.58 -14.62
C THR A 243 5.81 4.68 -15.29
N ASP A 244 5.88 4.68 -16.62
CA ASP A 244 7.15 4.61 -17.37
C ASP A 244 7.88 5.98 -17.53
N TRP A 245 7.33 7.03 -16.91
CA TRP A 245 7.92 8.37 -16.88
C TRP A 245 9.04 8.53 -15.84
N LEU A 246 9.10 7.68 -14.82
CA LEU A 246 9.93 7.91 -13.62
C LEU A 246 11.35 7.32 -13.66
N THR A 247 11.74 6.62 -14.73
CA THR A 247 13.05 5.95 -14.80
C THR A 247 14.09 6.67 -15.68
N LYS A 248 13.70 7.71 -16.43
CA LYS A 248 14.58 8.37 -17.40
C LYS A 248 15.29 9.64 -16.92
N SER A 249 15.03 10.14 -15.71
CA SER A 249 15.55 11.43 -15.24
C SER A 249 16.70 11.36 -14.22
N SER A 250 17.28 10.20 -13.97
CA SER A 250 18.50 10.10 -13.18
C SER A 250 19.56 9.33 -13.96
N ILE A 251 20.49 10.07 -14.57
CA ILE A 251 21.93 9.81 -14.73
C ILE A 251 22.46 10.80 -15.79
N PHE A 252 22.96 11.94 -15.30
CA PHE A 252 24.08 12.66 -15.94
C PHE A 252 25.00 13.22 -14.84
N ASN A 253 25.94 12.34 -14.45
CA ASN A 253 27.34 12.53 -14.06
C ASN A 253 27.80 13.78 -13.27
N ILE A 254 28.23 13.52 -12.03
CA ILE A 254 29.38 14.16 -11.38
C ILE A 254 30.63 13.33 -11.67
N SER A 255 31.69 13.98 -12.16
CA SER A 255 32.98 13.41 -12.55
C SER A 255 33.80 12.80 -11.40
N LYS A 256 34.13 11.52 -11.54
CA LYS A 256 35.49 10.93 -11.65
C LYS A 256 36.65 11.50 -10.77
N ARG A 257 36.98 10.77 -9.71
CA ARG A 257 38.34 10.31 -9.28
C ARG A 257 38.09 8.93 -8.67
N GLY A 258 38.65 7.79 -9.05
CA GLY A 258 39.96 7.45 -9.57
C GLY A 258 40.52 6.37 -8.64
N ASN A 259 40.28 5.09 -8.91
CA ASN A 259 41.27 4.04 -8.66
C ASN A 259 40.89 2.73 -9.35
N GLN A 260 41.90 2.13 -9.99
CA GLN A 260 41.84 0.83 -10.65
C GLN A 260 41.95 -0.26 -9.58
N ASN A 261 41.22 -1.37 -9.75
CA ASN A 261 41.68 -2.74 -9.55
C ASN A 261 40.56 -3.70 -9.99
N GLY A 262 40.91 -4.60 -10.91
CA GLY A 262 39.99 -5.56 -11.50
C GLY A 262 39.74 -6.80 -10.64
N SER A 263 38.65 -7.49 -10.93
CA SER A 263 38.58 -8.95 -11.04
C SER A 263 37.24 -9.35 -11.63
N GLU A 264 37.31 -10.10 -12.72
CA GLU A 264 36.21 -10.80 -13.37
C GLU A 264 35.65 -11.89 -12.45
N ALA A 265 34.31 -12.06 -12.42
CA ALA A 265 33.68 -13.37 -12.39
C ALA A 265 32.18 -13.27 -12.67
N SER A 266 31.81 -13.80 -13.83
CA SER A 266 30.47 -14.19 -14.27
C SER A 266 29.82 -15.25 -13.38
N THR A 267 28.51 -15.18 -13.15
CA THR A 267 27.48 -16.08 -13.73
C THR A 267 26.16 -16.05 -12.96
N ASP A 268 25.09 -16.04 -13.74
CA ASP A 268 23.69 -16.01 -13.35
C ASP A 268 23.24 -17.22 -12.52
N ALA A 269 22.42 -16.98 -11.49
CA ALA A 269 21.64 -18.01 -10.82
C ALA A 269 20.13 -17.71 -10.91
N LYS A 270 19.48 -18.37 -11.87
CA LYS A 270 18.02 -18.52 -12.00
C LYS A 270 17.45 -19.24 -10.78
N PHE A 271 16.51 -18.60 -10.08
CA PHE A 271 15.64 -19.24 -9.10
C PHE A 271 14.60 -20.13 -9.81
N THR A 272 14.70 -21.45 -9.63
CA THR A 272 13.63 -22.41 -9.98
C THR A 272 12.84 -22.80 -8.73
N LEU A 273 11.57 -22.41 -8.67
CA LEU A 273 10.58 -22.90 -7.71
C LEU A 273 10.30 -24.39 -7.97
N LYS A 274 10.61 -25.26 -7.01
CA LYS A 274 10.15 -26.65 -6.98
C LYS A 274 8.89 -26.73 -6.11
N SER A 275 7.75 -27.07 -6.70
CA SER A 275 6.55 -27.44 -5.97
C SER A 275 6.67 -28.88 -5.47
N SER A 276 6.45 -29.11 -4.18
CA SER A 276 6.38 -30.45 -3.60
C SER A 276 4.93 -30.95 -3.62
N THR A 277 4.63 -31.91 -4.49
CA THR A 277 3.35 -32.63 -4.49
C THR A 277 3.33 -33.67 -3.36
N VAL A 278 2.50 -33.45 -2.34
CA VAL A 278 2.24 -34.44 -1.27
C VAL A 278 1.22 -35.46 -1.77
N ARG A 279 1.60 -36.75 -1.83
CA ARG A 279 0.68 -37.88 -2.06
C ARG A 279 0.13 -38.36 -0.73
N VAL A 280 -1.20 -38.38 -0.59
CA VAL A 280 -1.90 -38.94 0.58
C VAL A 280 -2.41 -40.34 0.23
N SER A 281 -1.99 -41.36 0.97
CA SER A 281 -2.49 -42.74 0.87
C SER A 281 -3.51 -43.03 1.99
N ILE A 282 -4.70 -43.51 1.61
CA ILE A 282 -5.78 -43.89 2.54
C ILE A 282 -5.66 -45.38 2.86
N VAL A 283 -5.45 -45.71 4.14
CA VAL A 283 -5.49 -47.09 4.66
C VAL A 283 -6.90 -47.36 5.19
N LYS A 284 -7.61 -48.35 4.62
CA LYS A 284 -8.89 -48.85 5.14
C LYS A 284 -8.65 -49.81 6.31
N LYS A 285 -9.28 -49.56 7.47
CA LYS A 285 -9.35 -50.50 8.59
C LYS A 285 -10.27 -51.68 8.23
N THR A 286 -9.77 -52.90 8.41
CA THR A 286 -10.56 -54.14 8.36
C THR A 286 -11.44 -54.27 9.59
N SER A 287 -12.71 -54.63 9.39
CA SER A 287 -13.67 -54.98 10.43
C SER A 287 -13.30 -56.33 11.06
N CYS A 288 -13.10 -56.37 12.38
CA CYS A 288 -13.07 -57.65 13.11
C CYS A 288 -14.51 -58.15 13.29
N GLY A 289 -14.72 -59.41 12.89
CA GLY A 289 -15.79 -60.26 13.43
C GLY A 289 -15.34 -60.95 14.70
#